data_AF-C9QN40-F1
#
_entry.id   AF-C9QN40-F1
#
_cell.length_a   1.000
_cell.length_b   1.000
_cell.length_c   1.000
_cell.angle_alpha   90.00
_cell.angle_beta   90.00
_cell.angle_gamma   90.00
#
_symmetry.space_group_name_H-M   'P 1'
#
loop_
_entity.id
_entity.type
_entity.pdbx_description
1 polymer ?
#
loop_
_entity_poly.entity_id
_entity_poly.type
_entity_poly.pdbx_seq_one_letter_code
_entity_poly.pdbx_strand_id
1 'polypeptide(L)'
;MKSRGFTLIEMVLALIVSAILLLGVANFTHLGVTGYFGSVERYRLQTEATFVLEKMSREVRHAVPNMFEGDGSNCVSFYSIADSGFYAVSGADLNFIVSNSASVSGANSTQRLIINPTRSSTNLNDLDNIYSVDSAGLVEDNVFSFTSGAQDLVGGSVSNRHFIFDGDEQVTYCIAGTRVTRNGVTVTDKLTGNGNQLSYQAADVQHNGVVNVTLTFELNGESSTYNQDIQVINVP
;
A
#
# COMPACT_ATOMS: atom_id res chain seq x y z
N MET A 1 -49.09 16.59 63.92
CA MET A 1 -49.13 16.32 62.46
C MET A 1 -49.60 14.88 62.27
N LYS A 2 -50.73 14.63 61.59
CA LYS A 2 -51.19 13.26 61.30
C LYS A 2 -50.32 12.70 60.17
N SER A 3 -49.52 11.69 60.47
CA SER A 3 -48.84 10.88 59.46
C SER A 3 -49.90 10.14 58.63
N ARG A 4 -49.97 10.40 57.33
CA ARG A 4 -50.77 9.62 56.38
C ARG A 4 -49.87 8.50 55.86
N GLY A 5 -50.17 7.26 56.26
CA GLY A 5 -49.51 6.08 55.71
C GLY A 5 -50.00 5.76 54.30
N PHE A 6 -49.15 5.13 53.50
CA PHE A 6 -49.51 4.57 52.19
C PHE A 6 -50.48 3.40 52.35
N THR A 7 -51.43 3.27 51.43
CA THR A 7 -52.32 2.10 51.38
C THR A 7 -51.63 0.94 50.66
N LEU A 8 -52.00 -0.31 51.00
CA LEU A 8 -51.43 -1.51 50.37
C LEU A 8 -51.62 -1.50 48.84
N ILE A 9 -52.78 -1.03 48.35
CA ILE A 9 -53.06 -0.94 46.93
C ILE A 9 -52.15 0.06 46.21
N GLU A 10 -51.81 1.16 46.87
CA GLU A 10 -50.95 2.21 46.34
C GLU A 10 -49.48 1.74 46.24
N MET A 11 -49.02 0.95 47.22
CA MET A 11 -47.71 0.29 47.15
C MET A 11 -47.65 -0.73 46.01
N VAL A 12 -48.69 -1.56 45.84
CA VAL A 12 -48.73 -2.58 44.77
C VAL A 12 -48.74 -1.92 43.38
N LEU A 13 -49.55 -0.88 43.19
CA LEU A 13 -49.58 -0.12 41.94
C LEU A 13 -48.21 0.53 41.63
N ALA A 14 -47.56 1.12 42.63
CA ALA A 14 -46.24 1.72 42.45
C ALA A 14 -45.18 0.69 42.01
N LEU A 15 -45.22 -0.53 42.57
CA LEU A 15 -44.30 -1.61 42.17
C LEU A 15 -44.53 -2.05 40.72
N ILE A 16 -45.80 -2.24 40.32
CA ILE A 16 -46.13 -2.66 38.95
C ILE A 16 -45.70 -1.60 37.93
N VAL A 17 -46.03 -0.32 38.18
CA VAL A 17 -45.66 0.78 37.28
C VAL A 17 -44.15 0.92 37.20
N SER A 18 -43.43 0.86 38.33
CA SER A 18 -41.96 0.92 38.35
C SER A 18 -41.33 -0.24 37.59
N ALA A 19 -41.86 -1.46 37.72
CA ALA A 19 -41.36 -2.62 36.99
C ALA A 19 -41.50 -2.44 35.47
N ILE A 20 -42.65 -1.98 34.99
CA ILE A 20 -42.88 -1.73 33.55
C ILE A 20 -41.95 -0.63 33.04
N LEU A 21 -41.79 0.47 33.79
CA LEU A 21 -40.90 1.57 33.41
C LEU A 21 -39.44 1.13 33.35
N LEU A 22 -38.97 0.38 34.35
CA LEU A 22 -37.60 -0.13 34.38
C LEU A 22 -37.32 -1.07 33.20
N LEU A 23 -38.27 -1.95 32.86
CA LEU A 23 -38.15 -2.82 31.67
C LEU A 23 -38.10 -2.01 30.37
N GLY A 24 -38.93 -0.97 30.24
CA GLY A 24 -38.92 -0.08 29.08
C GLY A 24 -37.58 0.65 28.91
N VAL A 25 -37.06 1.24 29.99
CA VAL A 25 -35.77 1.96 29.99
C VAL A 25 -34.61 0.99 29.71
N ALA A 26 -34.64 -0.22 30.27
CA ALA A 26 -33.61 -1.22 30.04
C ALA A 26 -33.54 -1.63 28.56
N ASN A 27 -34.67 -1.95 27.93
CA ASN A 27 -34.71 -2.33 26.52
C ASN A 27 -34.28 -1.19 25.60
N PHE A 28 -34.74 0.04 25.86
CA PHE A 28 -34.34 1.21 25.07
C PHE A 28 -32.83 1.47 25.16
N THR A 29 -32.28 1.40 26.38
CA THR A 29 -30.84 1.57 26.61
C THR A 29 -30.04 0.47 25.92
N HIS A 30 -30.50 -0.78 26.00
CA HIS A 30 -29.83 -1.91 25.35
C HIS A 30 -29.75 -1.74 23.83
N LEU A 31 -30.86 -1.36 23.18
CA LEU A 31 -30.89 -1.08 21.74
C LEU A 31 -30.00 0.11 21.37
N GLY A 32 -30.02 1.18 22.16
CA GLY A 32 -29.15 2.34 21.92
C GLY A 32 -27.67 2.01 22.02
N VAL A 33 -27.27 1.23 23.03
CA VAL A 33 -25.87 0.83 23.24
C VAL A 33 -25.40 -0.13 22.15
N THR A 34 -26.20 -1.14 21.80
CA THR A 34 -25.84 -2.12 20.74
C THR A 34 -25.75 -1.45 19.36
N GLY A 35 -26.66 -0.52 19.04
CA GLY A 35 -26.58 0.27 17.80
C GLY A 35 -25.35 1.18 17.73
N TYR A 36 -24.97 1.80 18.85
CA TYR A 36 -23.76 2.61 18.93
C TYR A 36 -22.49 1.77 18.69
N PHE A 37 -22.34 0.64 19.38
CA PHE A 37 -21.18 -0.23 19.18
C PHE A 37 -21.09 -0.78 17.77
N GLY A 38 -22.21 -1.21 17.18
CA GLY A 38 -22.23 -1.65 15.78
C GLY A 38 -21.81 -0.57 14.79
N SER A 39 -22.18 0.69 15.05
CA SER A 39 -21.76 1.83 14.22
C SER A 39 -20.26 2.11 14.33
N VAL A 40 -19.71 2.06 15.55
CA VAL A 40 -18.26 2.25 15.80
C VAL A 40 -17.43 1.15 15.16
N GLU A 41 -17.91 -0.10 15.24
CA GLU A 41 -17.26 -1.26 14.63
C GLU A 41 -17.20 -1.16 13.10
N ARG A 42 -18.31 -0.81 12.44
CA ARG A 42 -18.33 -0.55 10.99
C ARG A 42 -17.40 0.58 10.59
N TYR A 43 -17.41 1.68 11.35
CA TYR A 43 -16.54 2.82 11.09
C TYR A 43 -15.05 2.43 11.18
N ARG A 44 -14.68 1.62 12.17
CA ARG A 44 -13.31 1.07 12.30
C ARG A 44 -12.94 0.22 11.09
N LEU A 45 -13.80 -0.70 10.66
CA LEU A 45 -13.55 -1.56 9.50
C LEU A 45 -13.35 -0.75 8.21
N GLN A 46 -14.22 0.24 7.97
CA GLN A 46 -14.11 1.12 6.79
C GLN A 46 -12.81 1.94 6.81
N THR A 47 -12.41 2.42 7.98
CA THR A 47 -11.15 3.17 8.15
C THR A 47 -9.95 2.26 7.88
N GLU A 48 -9.96 1.04 8.41
CA GLU A 48 -8.91 0.04 8.18
C GLU A 48 -8.82 -0.32 6.68
N ALA A 49 -9.95 -0.62 6.03
CA ALA A 49 -10.01 -0.93 4.61
C ALA A 49 -9.44 0.21 3.75
N THR A 50 -9.85 1.44 4.02
CA THR A 50 -9.34 2.63 3.31
C THR A 50 -7.85 2.81 3.56
N PHE A 51 -7.37 2.62 4.79
CA PHE A 51 -5.95 2.72 5.09
C PHE A 51 -5.11 1.69 4.33
N VAL A 52 -5.56 0.43 4.27
CA VAL A 52 -4.87 -0.64 3.52
C VAL A 52 -4.77 -0.27 2.05
N LEU A 53 -5.88 0.13 1.43
CA LEU A 53 -5.96 0.50 0.03
C LEU A 53 -5.12 1.74 -0.30
N GLU A 54 -5.19 2.79 0.52
CA GLU A 54 -4.40 4.01 0.32
C GLU A 54 -2.91 3.76 0.52
N LYS A 55 -2.53 2.93 1.50
CA LYS A 55 -1.14 2.54 1.72
C LYS A 55 -0.60 1.77 0.52
N MET A 56 -1.32 0.76 0.03
CA MET A 56 -0.95 0.02 -1.18
C MET A 56 -0.84 0.93 -2.39
N SER A 57 -1.88 1.75 -2.65
CA SER A 57 -1.94 2.69 -3.76
C SER A 57 -0.75 3.66 -3.76
N ARG A 58 -0.41 4.20 -2.59
CA ARG A 58 0.75 5.09 -2.45
C ARG A 58 2.06 4.37 -2.73
N GLU A 59 2.27 3.18 -2.19
CA GLU A 59 3.51 2.42 -2.42
C GLU A 59 3.65 1.98 -3.88
N VAL A 60 2.57 1.52 -4.52
CA VAL A 60 2.55 1.17 -5.96
C VAL A 60 2.86 2.40 -6.83
N ARG A 61 2.32 3.57 -6.51
CA ARG A 61 2.60 4.81 -7.26
C ARG A 61 4.02 5.34 -7.06
N HIS A 62 4.71 4.91 -6.00
CA HIS A 62 6.11 5.23 -5.72
C HIS A 62 7.06 4.07 -6.06
N ALA A 63 6.59 3.08 -6.81
CA ALA A 63 7.41 2.00 -7.31
C ALA A 63 8.18 2.40 -8.56
N VAL A 64 9.28 1.70 -8.82
CA VAL A 64 10.02 1.82 -10.07
C VAL A 64 9.09 1.40 -11.23
N PRO A 65 8.95 2.23 -12.28
CA PRO A 65 8.05 1.93 -13.40
C PRO A 65 8.36 0.59 -14.06
N ASN A 66 7.32 -0.14 -14.49
CA ASN A 66 7.41 -1.43 -15.20
C ASN A 66 8.21 -2.55 -14.50
N MET A 67 8.65 -2.33 -13.26
CA MET A 67 9.39 -3.26 -12.41
C MET A 67 8.45 -3.94 -11.41
N PHE A 68 7.38 -4.52 -11.93
CA PHE A 68 6.37 -5.24 -11.17
C PHE A 68 6.32 -6.71 -11.57
N GLU A 69 6.17 -7.57 -10.58
CA GLU A 69 5.95 -9.00 -10.74
C GLU A 69 4.63 -9.36 -10.07
N GLY A 70 3.80 -10.15 -10.75
CA GLY A 70 2.55 -10.67 -10.19
C GLY A 70 2.55 -12.19 -10.23
N ASP A 71 1.96 -12.83 -9.22
CA ASP A 71 1.79 -14.30 -9.19
C ASP A 71 0.52 -14.78 -9.91
N GLY A 72 -0.21 -13.85 -10.53
CA GLY A 72 -1.46 -14.08 -11.24
C GLY A 72 -2.68 -13.48 -10.55
N SER A 73 -2.84 -13.65 -9.23
CA SER A 73 -4.06 -13.19 -8.54
C SER A 73 -3.97 -12.86 -7.06
N ASN A 74 -2.86 -13.18 -6.37
CA ASN A 74 -2.80 -13.07 -4.92
C ASN A 74 -1.64 -12.19 -4.45
N CYS A 75 -0.56 -12.11 -5.20
CA CYS A 75 0.62 -11.37 -4.85
C CYS A 75 1.07 -10.43 -5.97
N VAL A 76 1.53 -9.25 -5.56
CA VAL A 76 2.20 -8.27 -6.41
C VAL A 76 3.45 -7.79 -5.69
N SER A 77 4.57 -7.83 -6.41
CA SER A 77 5.90 -7.48 -5.93
C SER A 77 6.49 -6.38 -6.81
N PHE A 78 7.21 -5.43 -6.19
CA PHE A 78 7.83 -4.30 -6.87
C PHE A 78 8.95 -3.71 -6.03
N TYR A 79 9.76 -2.85 -6.64
CA TYR A 79 10.81 -2.08 -5.96
C TYR A 79 10.35 -0.65 -5.70
N SER A 80 10.55 -0.16 -4.48
CA SER A 80 10.27 1.25 -4.14
C SER A 80 11.40 2.15 -4.64
N ILE A 81 11.05 3.33 -5.15
CA ILE A 81 12.04 4.35 -5.51
C ILE A 81 12.67 4.89 -4.23
N ALA A 82 14.00 4.79 -4.12
CA ALA A 82 14.81 5.36 -3.04
C ALA A 82 15.25 6.80 -3.38
N ASP A 83 15.71 7.02 -4.62
CA ASP A 83 15.96 8.35 -5.17
C ASP A 83 15.69 8.35 -6.69
N SER A 84 15.55 9.53 -7.28
CA SER A 84 15.37 9.69 -8.73
C SER A 84 15.95 11.01 -9.19
N GLY A 85 16.37 11.07 -10.45
CA GLY A 85 16.95 12.28 -11.00
C GLY A 85 17.08 12.23 -12.50
N PHE A 86 17.95 13.09 -13.01
CA PHE A 86 18.27 13.16 -14.42
C PHE A 86 19.67 12.64 -14.68
N TYR A 87 19.89 12.11 -15.88
CA TYR A 87 21.21 11.72 -16.36
C TYR A 87 21.56 12.46 -17.65
N ALA A 88 22.84 12.48 -17.97
CA ALA A 88 23.37 13.02 -19.21
C ALA A 88 24.56 12.15 -19.67
N VAL A 89 24.64 11.92 -20.98
CA VAL A 89 25.76 11.22 -21.59
C VAL A 89 26.82 12.23 -22.01
N SER A 90 28.07 12.02 -21.60
CA SER A 90 29.21 12.85 -21.96
C SER A 90 30.32 11.98 -22.52
N GLY A 91 30.36 11.81 -23.85
CA GLY A 91 31.30 10.90 -24.49
C GLY A 91 30.95 9.44 -24.16
N ALA A 92 31.87 8.74 -23.50
CA ALA A 92 31.64 7.37 -23.03
C ALA A 92 31.00 7.32 -21.62
N ASP A 93 31.04 8.43 -20.88
CA ASP A 93 30.64 8.45 -19.48
C ASP A 93 29.16 8.78 -19.32
N LEU A 94 28.54 8.18 -18.32
CA LEU A 94 27.15 8.41 -17.95
C LEU A 94 27.09 9.19 -16.63
N ASN A 95 26.78 10.47 -16.71
CA ASN A 95 26.68 11.36 -15.56
C ASN A 95 25.24 11.42 -15.07
N PHE A 96 25.02 11.48 -13.77
CA PHE A 96 23.69 11.59 -13.19
C PHE A 96 23.68 12.44 -11.93
N ILE A 97 22.53 13.03 -11.64
CA ILE A 97 22.34 13.90 -10.46
C ILE A 97 21.36 13.27 -9.48
N VAL A 98 21.67 13.35 -8.20
CA VAL A 98 20.80 12.86 -7.12
C VAL A 98 20.31 14.01 -6.26
N SER A 99 19.16 13.85 -5.59
CA SER A 99 18.65 14.90 -4.71
C SER A 99 19.47 15.03 -3.44
N ASN A 100 20.08 13.93 -3.00
CA ASN A 100 20.88 13.85 -1.80
C ASN A 100 22.09 12.94 -2.06
N SER A 101 23.31 13.48 -2.05
CA SER A 101 24.55 12.72 -2.26
C SER A 101 24.76 11.57 -1.27
N ALA A 102 24.12 11.59 -0.09
CA ALA A 102 24.14 10.48 0.85
C ALA A 102 23.48 9.20 0.29
N SER A 103 22.57 9.33 -0.68
CA SER A 103 21.92 8.19 -1.36
C SER A 103 22.89 7.35 -2.20
N VAL A 104 24.03 7.93 -2.61
CA VAL A 104 25.05 7.28 -3.44
C VAL A 104 26.34 7.05 -2.65
N SER A 105 26.80 8.04 -1.89
CA SER A 105 28.05 7.93 -1.11
C SER A 105 27.95 7.01 0.10
N GLY A 106 26.74 6.74 0.61
CA GLY A 106 26.46 5.73 1.61
C GLY A 106 25.78 4.48 1.04
N ALA A 107 25.81 4.31 -0.29
CA ALA A 107 25.13 3.22 -0.96
C ALA A 107 25.68 1.86 -0.54
N ASN A 108 24.78 0.92 -0.27
CA ASN A 108 25.13 -0.49 -0.16
C ASN A 108 25.34 -1.09 -1.55
N SER A 109 26.08 -2.20 -1.64
CA SER A 109 26.31 -2.93 -2.90
C SER A 109 25.04 -3.52 -3.52
N THR A 110 23.87 -3.35 -2.89
CA THR A 110 22.55 -3.80 -3.34
C THR A 110 21.79 -2.72 -4.10
N GLN A 111 22.18 -1.45 -3.97
CA GLN A 111 21.50 -0.35 -4.65
C GLN A 111 21.79 -0.36 -6.15
N ARG A 112 20.74 -0.13 -6.93
CA ARG A 112 20.77 -0.14 -8.39
C ARG A 112 20.18 1.14 -8.92
N LEU A 113 20.81 1.68 -9.95
CA LEU A 113 20.25 2.73 -10.79
C LEU A 113 19.75 2.07 -12.07
N ILE A 114 18.53 2.42 -12.48
CA ILE A 114 17.92 1.94 -13.73
C ILE A 114 17.42 3.10 -14.57
N ILE A 115 17.59 2.98 -15.88
CA ILE A 115 17.09 3.93 -16.87
C ILE A 115 16.12 3.22 -17.81
N ASN A 116 14.96 3.82 -18.04
CA ASN A 116 13.93 3.31 -18.95
C ASN A 116 13.61 1.81 -18.74
N PRO A 117 13.18 1.38 -17.54
CA PRO A 117 12.76 0.01 -17.30
C PRO A 117 11.57 -0.35 -18.20
N THR A 118 11.73 -1.38 -19.04
CA THR A 118 10.68 -1.86 -19.96
C THR A 118 10.02 -3.16 -19.52
N ARG A 119 10.69 -3.92 -18.64
CA ARG A 119 10.21 -5.18 -18.08
C ARG A 119 10.77 -5.41 -16.69
N SER A 120 10.09 -6.25 -15.92
CA SER A 120 10.63 -6.80 -14.68
C SER A 120 11.39 -8.10 -14.94
N SER A 121 12.24 -8.49 -13.98
CA SER A 121 13.01 -9.74 -14.00
C SER A 121 13.39 -10.12 -12.57
N THR A 122 13.30 -11.42 -12.26
CA THR A 122 13.75 -11.98 -10.98
C THR A 122 15.26 -11.85 -10.79
N ASN A 123 16.01 -11.80 -11.89
CA ASN A 123 17.44 -11.51 -11.88
C ASN A 123 17.65 -10.12 -12.48
N LEU A 124 18.02 -9.18 -11.62
CA LEU A 124 18.21 -7.77 -11.98
C LEU A 124 19.32 -7.58 -13.03
N ASN A 125 20.31 -8.47 -13.09
CA ASN A 125 21.39 -8.37 -14.08
C ASN A 125 20.95 -8.70 -15.51
N ASP A 126 19.76 -9.27 -15.68
CA ASP A 126 19.20 -9.55 -17.01
C ASP A 126 18.48 -8.32 -17.59
N LEU A 127 18.39 -7.22 -16.84
CA LEU A 127 17.76 -5.98 -17.28
C LEU A 127 18.75 -5.09 -18.02
N ASP A 128 18.25 -4.39 -19.03
CA ASP A 128 19.02 -3.37 -19.74
C ASP A 128 19.12 -2.09 -18.89
N ASN A 129 20.19 -1.31 -19.10
CA ASN A 129 20.41 -0.02 -18.46
C ASN A 129 20.39 -0.03 -16.93
N ILE A 130 20.80 -1.13 -16.32
CA ILE A 130 20.95 -1.26 -14.88
C ILE A 130 22.42 -1.09 -14.48
N TYR A 131 22.66 -0.27 -13.47
CA TYR A 131 24.00 0.07 -12.99
C TYR A 131 24.06 -0.10 -11.46
N SER A 132 25.18 -0.60 -10.96
CA SER A 132 25.40 -0.71 -9.53
C SER A 132 25.86 0.64 -8.98
N VAL A 133 25.11 1.21 -8.03
CA VAL A 133 25.34 2.60 -7.54
C VAL A 133 26.70 2.75 -6.87
N ASP A 134 27.21 1.69 -6.25
CA ASP A 134 28.55 1.62 -5.62
C ASP A 134 29.72 1.82 -6.61
N SER A 135 29.50 1.58 -7.90
CA SER A 135 30.49 1.78 -8.96
C SER A 135 30.56 3.23 -9.45
N ALA A 136 29.64 4.09 -9.01
CA ALA A 136 29.61 5.49 -9.41
C ALA A 136 30.69 6.31 -8.70
N GLY A 137 31.47 7.08 -9.46
CA GLY A 137 32.42 8.06 -8.93
C GLY A 137 31.75 9.41 -8.69
N LEU A 138 32.08 10.07 -7.58
CA LEU A 138 31.68 11.47 -7.35
C LEU A 138 32.44 12.39 -8.32
N VAL A 139 31.71 13.24 -9.04
CA VAL A 139 32.28 14.28 -9.90
C VAL A 139 32.28 15.62 -9.17
N GLU A 140 31.11 16.08 -8.72
CA GLU A 140 30.92 17.37 -8.04
C GLU A 140 29.61 17.38 -7.24
N ASP A 141 29.65 17.70 -5.95
CA ASP A 141 28.49 17.77 -5.04
C ASP A 141 27.50 16.58 -5.11
N ASN A 142 26.46 16.71 -5.93
CA ASN A 142 25.39 15.74 -6.14
C ASN A 142 25.45 15.08 -7.53
N VAL A 143 26.53 15.31 -8.27
CA VAL A 143 26.79 14.77 -9.61
C VAL A 143 27.74 13.60 -9.51
N PHE A 144 27.29 12.46 -10.02
CA PHE A 144 28.04 11.21 -10.05
C PHE A 144 28.19 10.73 -11.48
N SER A 145 29.16 9.85 -11.71
CA SER A 145 29.45 9.33 -13.05
C SER A 145 29.76 7.83 -13.02
N PHE A 146 29.20 7.11 -13.98
CA PHE A 146 29.68 5.79 -14.36
C PHE A 146 30.67 5.95 -15.52
N THR A 147 31.95 5.69 -15.26
CA THR A 147 32.99 5.74 -16.27
C THR A 147 32.71 4.69 -17.35
N SER A 148 32.69 5.11 -18.62
CA SER A 148 32.29 4.27 -19.77
C SER A 148 30.86 3.70 -19.72
N GLY A 149 30.02 4.10 -18.76
CA GLY A 149 28.68 3.53 -18.56
C GLY A 149 27.68 3.83 -19.68
N ALA A 150 27.94 4.84 -20.52
CA ALA A 150 27.07 5.15 -21.65
C ALA A 150 27.20 4.16 -22.81
N GLN A 151 28.27 3.35 -22.85
CA GLN A 151 28.45 2.30 -23.87
C GLN A 151 27.43 1.17 -23.71
N ASP A 152 26.99 0.92 -22.48
CA ASP A 152 26.01 -0.11 -22.14
C ASP A 152 24.56 0.40 -22.21
N LEU A 153 24.36 1.69 -22.49
CA LEU A 153 23.04 2.32 -22.54
C LEU A 153 22.30 1.95 -23.83
N VAL A 154 21.26 1.12 -23.72
CA VAL A 154 20.36 0.69 -24.78
C VAL A 154 19.01 1.39 -24.65
N GLY A 155 18.71 2.33 -25.54
CA GLY A 155 17.39 2.98 -25.59
C GLY A 155 17.09 3.81 -24.33
N GLY A 156 17.76 4.95 -24.20
CA GLY A 156 17.61 5.85 -23.05
C GLY A 156 16.19 6.39 -22.81
N SER A 157 15.98 7.00 -21.64
CA SER A 157 14.73 7.68 -21.30
C SER A 157 14.56 8.95 -22.13
N VAL A 158 13.35 9.17 -22.66
CA VAL A 158 13.04 10.38 -23.44
C VAL A 158 13.11 11.66 -22.61
N SER A 159 12.86 11.57 -21.31
CA SER A 159 13.05 12.67 -20.35
C SER A 159 14.43 12.68 -19.68
N ASN A 160 15.34 11.78 -20.08
CA ASN A 160 16.64 11.57 -19.46
C ASN A 160 16.55 11.30 -17.94
N ARG A 161 15.55 10.54 -17.50
CA ARG A 161 15.35 10.20 -16.08
C ARG A 161 15.95 8.86 -15.70
N HIS A 162 16.39 8.76 -14.45
CA HIS A 162 16.83 7.52 -13.82
C HIS A 162 16.11 7.32 -12.48
N PHE A 163 16.05 6.08 -12.03
CA PHE A 163 15.51 5.69 -10.73
C PHE A 163 16.54 4.87 -9.97
N ILE A 164 16.68 5.15 -8.68
CA ILE A 164 17.52 4.38 -7.75
C ILE A 164 16.59 3.60 -6.82
N PHE A 165 16.89 2.32 -6.62
CA PHE A 165 16.18 1.43 -5.71
C PHE A 165 17.14 0.44 -5.07
N ASP A 166 16.72 -0.20 -3.98
CA ASP A 166 17.49 -1.28 -3.35
C ASP A 166 17.06 -2.63 -3.94
N GLY A 167 18.01 -3.35 -4.54
CA GLY A 167 17.76 -4.65 -5.19
C GLY A 167 17.37 -5.77 -4.22
N ASP A 168 17.67 -5.63 -2.93
CA ASP A 168 17.33 -6.61 -1.90
C ASP A 168 16.02 -6.28 -1.16
N GLU A 169 15.53 -5.03 -1.24
CA GLU A 169 14.29 -4.59 -0.59
C GLU A 169 13.09 -4.61 -1.55
N GLN A 170 12.73 -5.80 -2.06
CA GLN A 170 11.49 -5.95 -2.81
C GLN A 170 10.28 -5.84 -1.87
N VAL A 171 9.31 -4.99 -2.23
CA VAL A 171 8.03 -4.87 -1.55
C VAL A 171 7.06 -5.85 -2.20
N THR A 172 6.55 -6.79 -1.41
CA THR A 172 5.59 -7.82 -1.82
C THR A 172 4.34 -7.70 -0.99
N TYR A 173 3.22 -7.40 -1.65
CA TYR A 173 1.89 -7.54 -1.07
C TYR A 173 1.30 -8.87 -1.48
N CYS A 174 0.70 -9.59 -0.54
CA CYS A 174 0.04 -10.86 -0.78
C CYS A 174 -1.29 -10.94 -0.03
N ILE A 175 -2.28 -11.58 -0.65
CA ILE A 175 -3.51 -12.03 0.00
C ILE A 175 -3.31 -13.50 0.39
N ALA A 176 -3.45 -13.80 1.68
CA ALA A 176 -3.28 -15.13 2.24
C ALA A 176 -4.52 -15.56 3.04
N GLY A 177 -5.56 -16.04 2.34
CA GLY A 177 -6.84 -16.34 2.97
C GLY A 177 -7.54 -15.06 3.43
N THR A 178 -7.69 -14.88 4.74
CA THR A 178 -8.42 -13.73 5.33
C THR A 178 -7.53 -12.51 5.64
N ARG A 179 -6.26 -12.52 5.21
CA ARG A 179 -5.30 -11.45 5.53
C ARG A 179 -4.62 -10.89 4.30
N VAL A 180 -4.26 -9.61 4.39
CA VAL A 180 -3.25 -8.99 3.54
C VAL A 180 -1.94 -8.98 4.30
N THR A 181 -0.85 -9.40 3.66
CA THR A 181 0.50 -9.23 4.17
C THR A 181 1.36 -8.35 3.27
N ARG A 182 2.25 -7.56 3.87
CA ARG A 182 3.35 -6.85 3.21
C ARG A 182 4.67 -7.43 3.71
N ASN A 183 5.48 -8.02 2.84
CA ASN A 183 6.75 -8.70 3.18
C ASN A 183 6.56 -9.70 4.34
N GLY A 184 5.46 -10.45 4.33
CA GLY A 184 5.11 -11.41 5.40
C GLY A 184 4.48 -10.80 6.66
N VAL A 185 4.46 -9.48 6.82
CA VAL A 185 3.82 -8.79 7.96
C VAL A 185 2.35 -8.51 7.66
N THR A 186 1.45 -8.92 8.54
CA THR A 186 0.01 -8.68 8.39
C THR A 186 -0.31 -7.18 8.42
N VAL A 187 -0.96 -6.69 7.37
CA VAL A 187 -1.51 -5.32 7.27
C VAL A 187 -2.95 -5.28 7.77
N THR A 188 -3.73 -6.31 7.44
CA THR A 188 -5.10 -6.53 7.94
C THR A 188 -5.41 -8.03 7.95
N ASP A 189 -6.27 -8.47 8.85
CA ASP A 189 -6.77 -9.84 8.99
C ASP A 189 -8.30 -9.96 8.88
N LYS A 190 -8.94 -8.90 8.35
CA LYS A 190 -10.40 -8.72 8.32
C LYS A 190 -11.03 -9.04 6.96
N LEU A 191 -10.33 -9.73 6.08
CA LEU A 191 -10.90 -10.15 4.80
C LEU A 191 -11.79 -11.38 4.98
N THR A 192 -12.77 -11.51 4.10
CA THR A 192 -13.44 -12.78 3.81
C THR A 192 -12.44 -13.78 3.23
N GLY A 193 -12.76 -15.08 3.30
CA GLY A 193 -11.91 -16.12 2.71
C GLY A 193 -11.94 -16.21 1.18
N ASN A 194 -12.86 -15.51 0.50
CA ASN A 194 -13.12 -15.65 -0.94
C ASN A 194 -13.38 -14.28 -1.59
N GLY A 195 -13.19 -14.19 -2.92
CA GLY A 195 -13.54 -12.97 -3.67
C GLY A 195 -12.60 -11.80 -3.41
N ASN A 196 -11.37 -12.08 -3.00
CA ASN A 196 -10.28 -11.11 -2.97
C ASN A 196 -9.33 -11.38 -4.15
N GLN A 197 -8.74 -10.33 -4.71
CA GLN A 197 -7.80 -10.42 -5.81
C GLN A 197 -6.77 -9.30 -5.72
N LEU A 198 -5.52 -9.64 -5.99
CA LEU A 198 -4.41 -8.70 -6.13
C LEU A 198 -3.59 -9.16 -7.33
N SER A 199 -3.70 -8.44 -8.44
CA SER A 199 -3.05 -8.84 -9.69
C SER A 199 -2.43 -7.65 -10.40
N TYR A 200 -1.30 -7.88 -11.06
CA TYR A 200 -0.65 -6.90 -11.91
C TYR A 200 -0.87 -7.25 -13.37
N GLN A 201 -1.29 -6.25 -14.16
CA GLN A 201 -1.34 -6.29 -15.61
C GLN A 201 -0.20 -5.42 -16.14
N ALA A 202 0.69 -6.04 -16.92
CA ALA A 202 1.84 -5.36 -17.51
C ALA A 202 1.40 -4.26 -18.49
N ALA A 203 2.24 -3.24 -18.64
CA ALA A 203 2.03 -2.19 -19.62
C ALA A 203 2.09 -2.73 -21.05
N ASP A 204 1.32 -2.13 -21.96
CA ASP A 204 1.42 -2.35 -23.40
C ASP A 204 1.64 -1.01 -24.13
N VAL A 205 1.62 -1.02 -25.46
CA VAL A 205 1.86 0.18 -26.28
C VAL A 205 0.78 1.25 -26.11
N GLN A 206 -0.41 0.87 -25.62
CA GLN A 206 -1.61 1.71 -25.51
C GLN A 206 -1.99 2.05 -24.07
N HIS A 207 -1.57 1.24 -23.09
CA HIS A 207 -1.97 1.34 -21.70
C HIS A 207 -0.78 1.17 -20.75
N ASN A 208 -0.76 2.00 -19.71
CA ASN A 208 0.15 1.81 -18.58
C ASN A 208 -0.19 0.52 -17.83
N GLY A 209 0.79 -0.04 -17.12
CA GLY A 209 0.55 -1.18 -16.25
C GLY A 209 -0.44 -0.80 -15.13
N VAL A 210 -1.24 -1.78 -14.68
CA VAL A 210 -2.28 -1.57 -13.67
C VAL A 210 -2.20 -2.66 -12.61
N VAL A 211 -2.22 -2.27 -11.35
CA VAL A 211 -2.44 -3.17 -10.22
C VAL A 211 -3.93 -3.15 -9.89
N ASN A 212 -4.61 -4.27 -10.09
CA ASN A 212 -6.02 -4.46 -9.76
C ASN A 212 -6.12 -5.03 -8.34
N VAL A 213 -6.84 -4.34 -7.48
CA VAL A 213 -7.04 -4.69 -6.07
C VAL A 213 -8.53 -4.85 -5.79
N THR A 214 -8.94 -6.05 -5.40
CA THR A 214 -10.28 -6.35 -4.89
C THR A 214 -10.13 -6.95 -3.49
N LEU A 215 -10.67 -6.26 -2.48
CA LEU A 215 -10.64 -6.72 -1.08
C LEU A 215 -12.05 -6.69 -0.51
N THR A 216 -12.51 -7.83 0.00
CA THR A 216 -13.81 -7.97 0.65
C THR A 216 -13.61 -8.16 2.14
N PHE A 217 -13.97 -7.16 2.92
CA PHE A 217 -13.89 -7.15 4.37
C PHE A 217 -15.17 -7.70 5.00
N GLU A 218 -15.08 -8.41 6.12
CA GLU A 218 -16.23 -8.96 6.84
C GLU A 218 -16.19 -8.66 8.33
N LEU A 219 -17.33 -8.24 8.89
CA LEU A 219 -17.52 -8.05 10.31
C LEU A 219 -18.97 -8.38 10.69
N ASN A 220 -19.15 -9.25 11.70
CA ASN A 220 -20.46 -9.63 12.23
C ASN A 220 -21.47 -10.09 11.16
N GLY A 221 -21.01 -10.78 10.10
CA GLY A 221 -21.84 -11.27 8.99
C GLY A 221 -22.20 -10.21 7.94
N GLU A 222 -21.67 -8.99 8.05
CA GLU A 222 -21.75 -7.96 7.02
C GLU A 222 -20.44 -7.90 6.24
N SER A 223 -20.53 -7.91 4.91
CA SER A 223 -19.38 -7.83 4.02
C SER A 223 -19.38 -6.53 3.21
N SER A 224 -18.20 -5.94 3.01
CA SER A 224 -18.01 -4.78 2.12
C SER A 224 -16.84 -5.03 1.17
N THR A 225 -17.10 -4.94 -0.13
CA THR A 225 -16.09 -5.12 -1.18
C THR A 225 -15.58 -3.79 -1.70
N TYR A 226 -14.26 -3.66 -1.78
CA TYR A 226 -13.56 -2.51 -2.32
C TYR A 226 -12.79 -2.94 -3.55
N ASN A 227 -12.99 -2.23 -4.66
CA ASN A 227 -12.29 -2.45 -5.92
C ASN A 227 -11.51 -1.18 -6.29
N GLN A 228 -10.23 -1.32 -6.60
CA GLN A 228 -9.38 -0.22 -6.99
C GLN A 228 -8.37 -0.64 -8.05
N ASP A 229 -8.32 0.15 -9.12
CA ASP A 229 -7.32 0.02 -10.17
C ASP A 229 -6.25 1.09 -9.94
N ILE A 230 -5.04 0.64 -9.60
CA ILE A 230 -3.90 1.52 -9.34
C ILE A 230 -3.04 1.53 -10.59
N GLN A 231 -3.06 2.64 -11.31
CA GLN A 231 -2.19 2.84 -12.47
C GLN A 231 -0.73 2.94 -12.01
N VAL A 232 0.14 2.14 -12.64
CA VAL A 232 1.59 2.27 -12.55
C VAL A 232 1.99 3.44 -13.42
N ILE A 233 2.50 4.50 -12.81
CA ILE A 233 2.83 5.73 -13.53
C ILE A 233 4.19 5.53 -14.20
N ASN A 234 4.16 5.24 -15.50
CA ASN A 234 5.33 5.37 -16.35
C ASN A 234 5.37 6.82 -16.84
N VAL A 235 6.19 7.68 -16.23
CA VAL A 235 6.44 9.03 -16.76
C VAL A 235 7.65 8.92 -17.71
N PRO A 236 7.45 9.00 -19.04
CA PRO A 236 8.53 8.88 -20.02
C PRO A 236 9.58 9.97 -19.86
#